data_AF-A0A812E372-F1
#
_entry.id   AF-A0A812E372-F1
#
_cell.length_a   1.000
_cell.length_b   1.000
_cell.length_c   1.000
_cell.angle_alpha   90.00
_cell.angle_beta   90.00
_cell.angle_gamma   90.00
#
_symmetry.space_group_name_H-M   'P 1'
#
loop_
_entity.id
_entity.type
_entity.pdbx_description
1 polymer ?
#
loop_
_entity_poly.entity_id
_entity_poly.type
_entity_poly.pdbx_seq_one_letter_code
_entity_poly.pdbx_strand_id
1 'polypeptide(L)'
;MMSLHHLFVREHNRLADILSAAHPDWTDEVVFQEARRLVIAEMQHVTYNEYMPVVLGPTLMETYNLNVLTQGYTTYIDNINPAIRNGFASAGIIYSHSGLRSVATIGDSQNPLSSLFYNSDVFYNGVDAPTLVFQGLTSDMAQSVDSFSFIYLSIYLSIYLSIYLSIAFSSLSIITIYFESVEDIDVWTGGVSEIPVEGGSVGPLLACIAGRQFQALKMGDRFWYENAGENQLSIDCLNAIRNVSMSRLICDNTNIQQIQGNAFIAASDAASSSTSLFSPVNSFYIAPSSPFNYIYPSSPFNYIAPSSPFNYFVPSAPFNYITPSSPFNYIASSSPFNYIASSSPFNYVAPSSPFNYFAPSASLNYIAPSSPFNYIAPSSPFNYIASSSPFNYIVPSSPFNYVAPSSPFNYFAPFSPLNIISSSSPFNYISSSSPFNLFTRMNRGTV
;
A
#
# COMPACT_ATOMS: atom_id res chain seq x y z
N MET A 1 -4.71 -9.97 10.26
CA MET A 1 -4.57 -8.69 9.53
C MET A 1 -4.98 -7.51 10.41
N MET A 2 -6.24 -7.36 10.82
CA MET A 2 -6.67 -6.23 11.68
C MET A 2 -5.84 -6.06 12.96
N SER A 3 -5.49 -7.13 13.66
CA SER A 3 -4.63 -7.04 14.86
C SER A 3 -3.26 -6.44 14.57
N LEU A 4 -2.68 -6.69 13.39
CA LEU A 4 -1.40 -6.12 12.98
C LEU A 4 -1.53 -4.61 12.69
N HIS A 5 -2.64 -4.18 12.09
CA HIS A 5 -2.93 -2.75 11.94
C HIS A 5 -3.08 -2.05 13.29
N HIS A 6 -3.84 -2.66 14.21
CA HIS A 6 -3.97 -2.14 15.57
C HIS A 6 -2.61 -2.05 16.29
N LEU A 7 -1.74 -3.04 16.10
CA LEU A 7 -0.39 -3.05 16.67
C LEU A 7 0.39 -1.80 16.26
N PHE A 8 0.50 -1.54 14.95
CA PHE A 8 1.30 -0.40 14.46
C PHE A 8 0.66 0.96 14.72
N VAL A 9 -0.67 1.03 14.85
CA VAL A 9 -1.34 2.27 15.31
C VAL A 9 -1.02 2.53 16.79
N ARG A 10 -1.05 1.49 17.64
CA ARG A 10 -0.65 1.62 19.05
C ARG A 10 0.82 2.02 19.16
N GLU A 11 1.69 1.42 18.36
CA GLU A 11 3.12 1.74 18.38
C GLU A 11 3.39 3.18 17.94
N HIS A 12 2.73 3.65 16.88
CA HIS A 12 2.80 5.04 16.46
C HIS A 12 2.42 6.00 17.60
N ASN A 13 1.30 5.76 18.28
CA ASN A 13 0.85 6.60 19.38
C ASN A 13 1.81 6.53 20.57
N ARG A 14 2.32 5.34 20.90
CA ARG A 14 3.32 5.14 21.96
C ARG A 14 4.59 5.96 21.69
N LEU A 15 5.09 5.94 20.46
CA LEU A 15 6.24 6.73 20.04
C LEU A 15 5.93 8.22 20.02
N ALA A 16 4.74 8.62 19.56
CA ALA A 16 4.30 10.01 19.56
C ALA A 16 4.25 10.60 20.97
N ASP A 17 3.72 9.85 21.95
CA ASP A 17 3.68 10.25 23.37
C ASP A 17 5.10 10.45 23.93
N ILE A 18 6.02 9.53 23.62
CA ILE A 18 7.43 9.62 24.04
C ILE A 18 8.11 10.83 23.41
N LEU A 19 7.91 11.06 22.11
CA LEU A 19 8.52 12.16 21.37
C LEU A 19 7.97 13.51 21.83
N SER A 20 6.66 13.63 22.02
CA SER A 20 6.02 14.85 22.52
C SER A 20 6.50 15.20 23.94
N ALA A 21 6.66 14.19 24.81
CA ALA A 21 7.20 14.41 26.15
C ALA A 21 8.69 14.80 26.14
N ALA A 22 9.48 14.24 25.22
CA ALA A 22 10.91 14.53 25.09
C ALA A 22 11.19 15.88 24.41
N HIS A 23 10.31 16.34 23.53
CA HIS A 23 10.43 17.59 22.78
C HIS A 23 9.16 18.44 22.87
N PRO A 24 8.93 19.13 24.01
CA PRO A 24 7.71 19.92 24.23
C PRO A 24 7.54 21.12 23.28
N ASP A 25 8.59 21.50 22.56
CA ASP A 25 8.61 22.56 21.55
C ASP A 25 8.20 22.08 20.16
N TRP A 26 8.12 20.77 19.92
CA TRP A 26 7.68 20.23 18.65
C TRP A 26 6.18 20.43 18.47
N THR A 27 5.79 20.82 17.26
CA THR A 27 4.38 20.82 16.84
C THR A 27 3.88 19.39 16.60
N ASP A 28 2.58 19.17 16.72
CA ASP A 28 1.92 17.88 16.44
C ASP A 28 2.34 17.25 15.11
N GLU A 29 2.50 18.05 14.04
CA GLU A 29 2.95 17.55 12.73
C GLU A 29 4.36 16.94 12.77
N VAL A 30 5.28 17.57 13.50
CA VAL A 30 6.65 17.06 13.65
C VAL A 30 6.63 15.75 14.44
N VAL A 31 5.86 15.71 15.54
CA VAL A 31 5.68 14.48 16.34
C VAL A 31 5.11 13.35 15.48
N PHE A 32 4.08 13.62 14.68
CA PHE A 32 3.47 12.65 13.79
C PHE A 32 4.46 12.11 12.75
N GLN A 33 5.18 12.98 12.04
CA GLN A 33 6.11 12.53 11.00
C GLN A 33 7.29 11.75 11.58
N GLU A 34 7.80 12.14 12.75
CA GLU A 34 8.90 11.41 13.39
C GLU A 34 8.43 10.05 13.95
N ALA A 35 7.27 9.98 14.60
CA ALA A 35 6.69 8.70 15.02
C ALA A 35 6.43 7.78 13.82
N ARG A 36 5.88 8.31 12.72
CA ARG A 36 5.66 7.56 11.47
C ARG A 36 6.98 7.04 10.89
N ARG A 37 8.02 7.87 10.86
CA ARG A 37 9.35 7.50 10.34
C ARG A 37 9.97 6.36 11.15
N LEU A 38 9.85 6.41 12.48
CA LEU A 38 10.33 5.35 13.37
C LEU A 38 9.56 4.04 13.14
N VAL A 39 8.22 4.07 13.08
CA VAL A 39 7.42 2.86 12.78
C VAL A 39 7.82 2.25 11.42
N ILE A 40 8.06 3.07 10.40
CA ILE A 40 8.53 2.59 9.09
C ILE A 40 9.90 1.92 9.22
N ALA A 41 10.82 2.51 9.98
CA ALA A 41 12.14 1.93 10.23
C ALA A 41 12.05 0.60 11.00
N GLU A 42 11.16 0.49 11.98
CA GLU A 42 10.89 -0.77 12.71
C GLU A 42 10.33 -1.84 11.77
N MET A 43 9.35 -1.49 10.92
CA MET A 43 8.79 -2.41 9.92
C MET A 43 9.85 -2.88 8.93
N GLN A 44 10.67 -1.95 8.41
CA GLN A 44 11.79 -2.28 7.52
C GLN A 44 12.79 -3.19 8.23
N HIS A 45 13.20 -2.86 9.45
CA HIS A 45 14.15 -3.66 10.22
C HIS A 45 13.63 -5.07 10.47
N VAL A 46 12.44 -5.23 11.05
CA VAL A 46 11.81 -6.53 11.33
C VAL A 46 11.66 -7.36 10.05
N THR A 47 11.26 -6.73 8.94
CA THR A 47 11.09 -7.42 7.66
C THR A 47 12.40 -8.05 7.18
N TYR A 48 13.51 -7.29 7.18
CA TYR A 48 14.79 -7.78 6.64
C TYR A 48 15.61 -8.57 7.66
N ASN A 49 15.42 -8.33 8.97
CA ASN A 49 16.18 -8.97 10.04
C ASN A 49 15.53 -10.27 10.55
N GLU A 50 14.20 -10.38 10.54
CA GLU A 50 13.51 -11.55 11.10
C GLU A 50 12.68 -12.31 10.07
N TYR A 51 11.91 -11.62 9.21
CA TYR A 51 11.03 -12.30 8.25
C TYR A 51 11.79 -12.86 7.04
N MET A 52 12.54 -12.03 6.32
CA MET A 52 13.22 -12.44 5.08
C MET A 52 14.22 -13.61 5.26
N PRO A 53 14.96 -13.73 6.38
CA PRO A 53 15.76 -14.93 6.65
C PRO A 53 14.96 -16.23 6.69
N VAL A 54 13.74 -16.21 7.25
CA VAL A 54 12.84 -17.39 7.28
C VAL A 54 12.32 -17.72 5.87
N VAL A 55 12.22 -16.72 4.99
CA VAL A 55 11.78 -16.93 3.60
C VAL A 55 12.91 -17.49 2.74
N LEU A 56 14.07 -16.84 2.75
CA LEU A 56 15.14 -17.07 1.78
C LEU A 56 16.28 -17.95 2.29
N GLY A 57 16.43 -18.12 3.60
CA GLY A 57 17.59 -18.75 4.20
C GLY A 57 18.87 -17.89 4.13
N PRO A 58 19.92 -18.28 4.88
CA PRO A 58 21.12 -17.45 5.07
C PRO A 58 21.90 -17.20 3.76
N THR A 59 22.03 -18.21 2.90
CA THR A 59 22.79 -18.11 1.64
C THR A 59 22.20 -17.08 0.69
N LEU A 60 20.87 -17.07 0.52
CA LEU A 60 20.23 -16.12 -0.37
C LEU A 60 20.11 -14.72 0.24
N MET A 61 19.98 -14.61 1.57
CA MET A 61 20.10 -13.32 2.27
C MET A 61 21.44 -12.64 1.98
N GLU A 62 22.54 -13.40 2.00
CA GLU A 62 23.88 -12.90 1.62
C GLU A 62 23.97 -12.60 0.13
N THR A 63 23.52 -13.52 -0.73
CA THR A 63 23.58 -13.38 -2.20
C THR A 63 22.87 -12.12 -2.70
N TYR A 64 21.72 -11.76 -2.10
CA TYR A 64 20.96 -10.58 -2.45
C TYR A 64 21.32 -9.33 -1.62
N ASN A 65 22.32 -9.41 -0.73
CA ASN A 65 22.74 -8.32 0.16
C ASN A 65 21.58 -7.74 1.03
N LEU A 66 20.74 -8.64 1.55
CA LEU A 66 19.53 -8.26 2.29
C LEU A 66 19.79 -8.09 3.79
N ASN A 67 20.87 -8.68 4.32
CA ASN A 67 21.25 -8.54 5.74
C ASN A 67 21.36 -7.07 6.16
N VAL A 68 20.76 -6.73 7.29
CA VAL A 68 20.85 -5.40 7.91
C VAL A 68 22.24 -5.20 8.53
N LEU A 69 22.67 -3.95 8.67
CA LEU A 69 23.97 -3.64 9.26
C LEU A 69 23.91 -3.71 10.79
N THR A 70 24.97 -4.23 11.40
CA THR A 70 25.16 -4.18 12.86
C THR A 70 25.68 -2.83 13.35
N GLN A 71 26.30 -2.04 12.45
CA GLN A 71 26.86 -0.72 12.74
C GLN A 71 26.98 0.12 11.46
N GLY A 72 27.05 1.44 11.63
CA GLY A 72 27.22 2.38 10.51
C GLY A 72 25.95 2.57 9.67
N TYR A 73 26.16 2.97 8.42
CA TYR A 73 25.12 3.38 7.47
C TYR A 73 25.31 2.67 6.11
N THR A 74 24.22 2.51 5.37
CA THR A 74 24.20 2.12 3.96
C THR A 74 24.23 3.34 3.05
N THR A 75 24.26 3.10 1.73
CA THR A 75 24.19 4.15 0.71
C THR A 75 23.07 3.83 -0.27
N TYR A 76 22.22 4.83 -0.52
CA TYR A 76 21.18 4.79 -1.54
C TYR A 76 21.77 4.66 -2.95
N ILE A 77 21.13 3.87 -3.82
CA ILE A 77 21.53 3.71 -5.21
C ILE A 77 20.40 4.18 -6.12
N ASP A 78 20.61 5.31 -6.80
CA ASP A 78 19.59 6.04 -7.57
C ASP A 78 19.16 5.38 -8.89
N ASN A 79 19.96 4.46 -9.41
CA ASN A 79 19.70 3.76 -10.67
C ASN A 79 18.92 2.45 -10.50
N ILE A 80 18.54 2.09 -9.28
CA ILE A 80 17.70 0.92 -8.99
C ILE A 80 16.23 1.33 -9.07
N ASN A 81 15.44 0.57 -9.81
CA ASN A 81 14.00 0.76 -9.87
C ASN A 81 13.30 -0.02 -8.74
N PRO A 82 12.74 0.66 -7.71
CA PRO A 82 12.09 -0.01 -6.59
C PRO A 82 10.63 -0.42 -6.88
N ALA A 83 10.11 -0.14 -8.08
CA ALA A 83 8.73 -0.47 -8.42
C ALA A 83 8.45 -1.97 -8.25
N ILE A 84 7.26 -2.27 -7.75
CA ILE A 84 6.81 -3.65 -7.58
C ILE A 84 6.69 -4.31 -8.96
N ARG A 85 7.44 -5.38 -9.17
CA ARG A 85 7.40 -6.18 -10.40
C ARG A 85 6.11 -7.00 -10.43
N ASN A 86 5.49 -7.10 -11.60
CA ASN A 86 4.24 -7.86 -11.75
C ASN A 86 4.37 -9.30 -11.25
N GLY A 87 5.45 -10.01 -11.60
CA GLY A 87 5.70 -11.37 -11.11
C GLY A 87 5.83 -11.48 -9.57
N PHE A 88 6.30 -10.42 -8.90
CA PHE A 88 6.29 -10.39 -7.44
C PHE A 88 4.87 -10.19 -6.89
N ALA A 89 4.12 -9.25 -7.45
CA ALA A 89 2.74 -8.97 -7.04
C ALA A 89 1.79 -10.16 -7.31
N SER A 90 2.00 -10.89 -8.41
CA SER A 90 1.11 -11.98 -8.84
C SER A 90 1.46 -13.34 -8.27
N ALA A 91 2.73 -13.58 -7.90
CA ALA A 91 3.18 -14.89 -7.44
C ALA A 91 4.14 -14.79 -6.23
N GLY A 92 5.13 -13.90 -6.31
CA GLY A 92 6.21 -13.79 -5.31
C GLY A 92 5.74 -13.53 -3.87
N ILE A 93 4.68 -12.74 -3.66
CA ILE A 93 4.13 -12.46 -2.31
C ILE A 93 2.99 -13.43 -1.92
N ILE A 94 2.30 -13.99 -2.92
CA ILE A 94 1.08 -14.79 -2.76
C ILE A 94 1.38 -16.23 -2.31
N TYR A 95 2.66 -16.67 -2.32
CA TYR A 95 3.05 -17.96 -1.75
C TYR A 95 2.55 -18.14 -0.30
N SER A 96 2.47 -17.03 0.45
CA SER A 96 1.96 -16.99 1.83
C SER A 96 0.54 -17.54 1.98
N HIS A 97 -0.28 -17.55 0.92
CA HIS A 97 -1.61 -18.16 0.94
C HIS A 97 -1.58 -19.66 1.22
N SER A 98 -0.51 -20.33 0.80
CA SER A 98 -0.32 -21.77 1.06
C SER A 98 0.12 -22.05 2.51
N GLY A 99 0.60 -21.02 3.23
CA GLY A 99 0.89 -21.10 4.66
C GLY A 99 -0.31 -20.84 5.58
N LEU A 100 -1.50 -20.58 5.02
CA LEU A 100 -2.71 -20.28 5.80
C LEU A 100 -3.32 -21.56 6.38
N ARG A 101 -3.55 -21.58 7.69
CA ARG A 101 -4.28 -22.67 8.36
C ARG A 101 -5.79 -22.56 8.12
N SER A 102 -6.49 -23.70 8.16
CA SER A 102 -7.96 -23.72 8.13
C SER A 102 -8.63 -23.24 9.42
N VAL A 103 -7.87 -23.11 10.51
CA VAL A 103 -8.33 -22.70 11.84
C VAL A 103 -7.35 -21.68 12.43
N ALA A 104 -7.88 -20.66 13.11
CA ALA A 104 -7.11 -19.69 13.86
C ALA A 104 -7.51 -19.68 15.34
N THR A 105 -6.51 -19.69 16.22
CA THR A 105 -6.71 -19.55 17.66
C THR A 105 -6.93 -18.08 18.03
N ILE A 106 -7.98 -17.79 18.80
CA ILE A 106 -8.23 -16.47 19.39
C ILE A 106 -8.55 -16.69 20.86
N GLY A 107 -7.62 -16.31 21.75
CA GLY A 107 -7.68 -16.68 23.16
C GLY A 107 -7.69 -18.20 23.31
N ASP A 108 -8.63 -18.75 24.08
CA ASP A 108 -8.77 -20.20 24.27
C ASP A 108 -9.62 -20.89 23.19
N SER A 109 -10.09 -20.16 22.18
CA SER A 109 -11.04 -20.66 21.18
C SER A 109 -10.41 -20.91 19.83
N GLN A 110 -10.73 -22.06 19.23
CA GLN A 110 -10.38 -22.41 17.86
C GLN A 110 -11.50 -21.98 16.91
N ASN A 111 -11.19 -21.13 15.93
CA ASN A 111 -12.18 -20.57 15.01
C ASN A 111 -11.86 -20.99 13.57
N PRO A 112 -12.82 -21.52 12.80
CA PRO A 112 -12.62 -21.75 11.37
C PRO A 112 -12.21 -20.45 10.68
N LEU A 113 -11.13 -20.46 9.89
CA LEU A 113 -10.64 -19.25 9.22
C LEU A 113 -11.73 -18.61 8.33
N SER A 114 -12.58 -19.44 7.72
CA SER A 114 -13.72 -19.00 6.91
C SER A 114 -14.71 -18.11 7.67
N SER A 115 -14.85 -18.28 8.98
CA SER A 115 -15.73 -17.48 9.84
C SER A 115 -15.13 -16.13 10.24
N LEU A 116 -13.83 -15.93 9.97
CA LEU A 116 -13.10 -14.72 10.34
C LEU A 116 -12.93 -13.74 9.17
N PHE A 117 -13.23 -14.15 7.94
CA PHE A 117 -13.18 -13.24 6.79
C PHE A 117 -14.20 -12.11 6.95
N TYR A 118 -13.70 -10.87 6.90
CA TYR A 118 -14.49 -9.64 7.11
C TYR A 118 -15.22 -9.55 8.46
N ASN A 119 -14.84 -10.39 9.43
CA ASN A 119 -15.46 -10.39 10.74
C ASN A 119 -14.72 -9.42 11.67
N SER A 120 -15.27 -8.22 11.81
CA SER A 120 -14.76 -7.21 12.74
C SER A 120 -15.33 -7.33 14.15
N ASP A 121 -16.37 -8.13 14.37
CA ASP A 121 -17.10 -8.21 15.65
C ASP A 121 -16.20 -8.68 16.80
N VAL A 122 -15.17 -9.47 16.48
CA VAL A 122 -14.11 -9.89 17.41
C VAL A 122 -13.47 -8.68 18.13
N PHE A 123 -13.41 -7.51 17.48
CA PHE A 123 -12.77 -6.30 18.01
C PHE A 123 -13.71 -5.33 18.74
N TYR A 124 -15.04 -5.51 18.68
CA TYR A 124 -16.01 -4.54 19.22
C TYR A 124 -16.63 -4.92 20.57
N ASN A 125 -16.39 -6.13 21.07
CA ASN A 125 -17.04 -6.66 22.27
C ASN A 125 -16.36 -6.27 23.61
N GLY A 126 -15.59 -5.19 23.65
CA GLY A 126 -14.92 -4.71 24.87
C GLY A 126 -13.79 -5.61 25.38
N VAL A 127 -13.31 -6.54 24.55
CA VAL A 127 -12.18 -7.43 24.82
C VAL A 127 -10.94 -6.90 24.10
N ASP A 128 -9.75 -7.07 24.68
CA ASP A 128 -8.49 -6.74 24.01
C ASP A 128 -8.14 -7.79 22.95
N ALA A 129 -8.92 -7.77 21.86
CA ALA A 129 -8.82 -8.70 20.74
C ALA A 129 -7.42 -8.80 20.12
N PRO A 130 -6.64 -7.71 19.95
CA PRO A 130 -5.26 -7.82 19.49
C PRO A 130 -4.43 -8.78 20.34
N THR A 131 -4.51 -8.69 21.69
CA THR A 131 -3.80 -9.61 22.60
C THR A 131 -4.20 -11.06 22.35
N LEU A 132 -5.51 -11.34 22.28
CA LEU A 132 -6.00 -12.72 22.09
C LEU A 132 -5.60 -13.30 20.73
N VAL A 133 -5.58 -12.49 19.68
CA VAL A 133 -5.14 -12.91 18.36
C VAL A 133 -3.63 -13.14 18.33
N PHE A 134 -2.83 -12.25 18.91
CA PHE A 134 -1.38 -12.41 18.95
C PHE A 134 -0.95 -13.62 19.79
N GLN A 135 -1.65 -13.94 20.88
CA GLN A 135 -1.44 -15.19 21.63
C GLN A 135 -1.57 -16.42 20.72
N GLY A 136 -2.59 -16.45 19.86
CA GLY A 136 -2.74 -17.50 18.85
C GLY A 136 -1.63 -17.46 17.80
N LEU A 137 -1.36 -16.30 17.19
CA LEU A 137 -0.36 -16.15 16.13
C LEU A 137 1.06 -16.52 16.56
N THR A 138 1.40 -16.37 17.84
CA THR A 138 2.75 -16.66 18.36
C THR A 138 2.86 -18.06 18.94
N SER A 139 1.75 -18.79 19.10
CA SER A 139 1.75 -20.18 19.58
C SER A 139 1.45 -21.18 18.48
N ASP A 140 0.59 -20.82 17.53
CA ASP A 140 0.21 -21.65 16.40
C ASP A 140 1.32 -21.68 15.34
N MET A 141 1.66 -22.89 14.90
CA MET A 141 2.54 -23.08 13.76
C MET A 141 1.80 -22.80 12.45
N ALA A 142 2.40 -22.01 11.57
CA ALA A 142 1.92 -21.84 10.20
C ALA A 142 1.86 -23.20 9.48
N GLN A 143 0.96 -23.31 8.49
CA GLN A 143 0.98 -24.46 7.59
C GLN A 143 2.28 -24.43 6.76
N SER A 144 2.87 -25.59 6.51
CA SER A 144 3.96 -25.71 5.55
C SER A 144 3.46 -25.28 4.17
N VAL A 145 4.22 -24.45 3.45
CA VAL A 145 3.93 -24.17 2.04
C VAL A 145 3.78 -25.49 1.31
N ASP A 146 2.63 -25.67 0.64
CA ASP A 146 2.14 -26.91 0.04
C ASP A 146 3.15 -27.44 -0.98
N SER A 147 4.05 -28.26 -0.47
CA SER A 147 4.98 -29.06 -1.23
C SER A 147 4.40 -30.46 -1.16
N PHE A 148 3.48 -30.80 -2.08
CA PHE A 148 2.88 -32.13 -2.11
C PHE A 148 4.03 -33.16 -2.06
N SER A 149 4.09 -33.91 -0.97
CA SER A 149 5.17 -34.84 -0.65
C SER A 149 4.58 -36.23 -0.46
N PHE A 150 4.72 -37.10 -1.46
CA PHE A 150 4.58 -38.55 -1.31
C PHE A 150 5.84 -39.25 -1.84
N ILE A 151 6.37 -40.13 -1.00
CA ILE A 151 7.59 -40.92 -1.21
C ILE A 151 7.32 -42.02 -2.26
N TYR A 152 7.92 -41.92 -3.46
CA TYR A 152 8.68 -42.95 -4.20
C TYR A 152 8.83 -42.67 -5.72
N LEU A 153 10.05 -42.95 -6.21
CA LEU A 153 10.47 -43.45 -7.54
C LEU A 153 10.89 -42.50 -8.70
N SER A 154 12.22 -42.34 -8.82
CA SER A 154 13.12 -42.47 -9.99
C SER A 154 12.85 -41.86 -11.39
N ILE A 155 13.77 -40.94 -11.76
CA ILE A 155 14.58 -40.74 -13.02
C ILE A 155 13.84 -40.50 -14.37
N TYR A 156 14.11 -39.37 -15.07
CA TYR A 156 14.73 -39.29 -16.44
C TYR A 156 14.90 -37.85 -17.02
N LEU A 157 16.12 -37.60 -17.55
CA LEU A 157 16.58 -36.78 -18.71
C LEU A 157 16.67 -35.22 -18.76
N SER A 158 17.81 -34.73 -18.26
CA SER A 158 18.87 -33.85 -18.83
C SER A 158 18.70 -32.47 -19.50
N ILE A 159 17.55 -31.78 -19.55
CA ILE A 159 17.49 -30.28 -19.68
C ILE A 159 16.15 -29.73 -19.20
N TYR A 160 15.08 -30.52 -19.37
CA TYR A 160 13.88 -30.50 -18.51
C TYR A 160 14.23 -30.77 -17.03
N LEU A 161 15.42 -31.34 -16.79
CA LEU A 161 15.87 -31.81 -15.49
C LEU A 161 15.93 -30.73 -14.41
N SER A 162 16.17 -29.45 -14.71
CA SER A 162 16.34 -28.45 -13.64
C SER A 162 15.03 -28.09 -12.94
N ILE A 163 13.95 -27.91 -13.69
CA ILE A 163 12.60 -27.63 -13.14
C ILE A 163 12.02 -28.93 -12.55
N TYR A 164 12.23 -30.07 -13.20
CA TYR A 164 11.78 -31.36 -12.69
C TYR A 164 12.55 -31.82 -11.44
N LEU A 165 13.79 -31.37 -11.22
CA LEU A 165 14.53 -31.58 -9.96
C LEU A 165 14.12 -30.60 -8.87
N SER A 166 13.67 -29.39 -9.22
CA SER A 166 13.24 -28.40 -8.23
C SER A 166 11.81 -28.63 -7.75
N ILE A 167 10.92 -29.16 -8.59
CA ILE A 167 9.54 -29.49 -8.24
C ILE A 167 9.47 -30.83 -7.52
N ALA A 168 8.66 -30.91 -6.46
CA ALA A 168 8.40 -32.16 -5.76
C ALA A 168 7.77 -33.21 -6.71
N PHE A 169 8.28 -34.45 -6.71
CA PHE A 169 7.87 -35.51 -7.65
C PHE A 169 6.35 -35.76 -7.66
N SER A 170 5.66 -35.57 -6.53
CA SER A 170 4.22 -35.77 -6.47
C SER A 170 3.41 -34.59 -6.99
N SER A 171 3.93 -33.36 -6.93
CA SER A 171 3.33 -32.22 -7.64
C SER A 171 3.45 -32.42 -9.15
N LEU A 172 4.59 -32.96 -9.60
CA LEU A 172 4.85 -33.19 -11.02
C LEU A 172 3.87 -34.18 -11.67
N SER A 173 3.49 -35.25 -10.96
CA SER A 173 2.54 -36.24 -11.47
C SER A 173 1.13 -35.68 -11.64
N ILE A 174 0.76 -34.66 -10.86
CA ILE A 174 -0.52 -33.94 -11.01
C ILE A 174 -0.41 -32.88 -12.11
N ILE A 175 0.66 -32.08 -12.09
CA ILE A 175 0.88 -31.00 -13.07
C ILE A 175 0.90 -31.56 -14.50
N THR A 176 1.53 -32.72 -14.73
CA THR A 176 1.58 -33.34 -16.07
C THR A 176 0.23 -33.91 -16.55
N ILE A 177 -0.77 -34.05 -15.67
CA ILE A 177 -2.15 -34.39 -16.06
C ILE A 177 -2.88 -33.16 -16.62
N TYR A 178 -2.60 -31.97 -16.07
CA TYR A 178 -3.33 -30.75 -16.38
C TYR A 178 -2.63 -29.83 -17.40
N PHE A 179 -1.31 -29.91 -17.50
CA PHE A 179 -0.50 -29.08 -18.39
C PHE A 179 0.25 -29.95 -19.40
N GLU A 180 0.09 -29.64 -20.69
CA GLU A 180 0.78 -30.34 -21.78
C GLU A 180 2.28 -30.02 -21.82
N SER A 181 2.66 -28.83 -21.38
CA SER A 181 4.04 -28.32 -21.36
C SER A 181 4.33 -27.58 -20.04
N VAL A 182 5.60 -27.58 -19.62
CA VAL A 182 6.02 -26.86 -18.41
C VAL A 182 5.95 -25.34 -18.56
N GLU A 183 6.00 -24.86 -19.80
CA GLU A 183 5.87 -23.45 -20.16
C GLU A 183 4.44 -22.93 -19.92
N ASP A 184 3.44 -23.82 -19.85
CA ASP A 184 2.05 -23.48 -19.59
C ASP A 184 1.71 -23.42 -18.10
N ILE A 185 2.63 -23.82 -17.22
CA ILE A 185 2.41 -23.81 -15.76
C ILE A 185 2.40 -22.38 -15.24
N ASP A 186 1.30 -21.99 -14.59
CA ASP A 186 1.22 -20.70 -13.90
C ASP A 186 2.35 -20.54 -12.87
N VAL A 187 2.99 -19.36 -12.86
CA VAL A 187 4.16 -19.07 -12.00
C VAL A 187 3.89 -19.34 -10.52
N TRP A 188 2.68 -19.04 -10.03
CA TRP A 188 2.32 -19.32 -8.64
C TRP A 188 2.28 -20.83 -8.38
N THR A 189 1.57 -21.58 -9.22
CA THR A 189 1.43 -23.05 -9.13
C THR A 189 2.78 -23.74 -9.21
N GLY A 190 3.61 -23.35 -10.18
CA GLY A 190 4.97 -23.88 -10.32
C GLY A 190 5.84 -23.52 -9.12
N GLY A 191 5.81 -22.26 -8.69
CA GLY A 191 6.65 -21.75 -7.61
C GLY A 191 6.37 -22.35 -6.24
N VAL A 192 5.10 -22.56 -5.85
CA VAL A 192 4.78 -23.20 -4.56
C VAL A 192 5.02 -24.71 -4.57
N SER A 193 5.07 -25.31 -5.77
CA SER A 193 5.35 -26.74 -5.95
C SER A 193 6.84 -27.11 -5.86
N GLU A 194 7.73 -26.10 -5.81
CA GLU A 194 9.16 -26.32 -5.68
C GLU A 194 9.57 -26.67 -4.23
N ILE A 195 10.58 -27.51 -4.12
CA ILE A 195 11.22 -27.86 -2.86
C ILE A 195 11.87 -26.60 -2.28
N PRO A 196 11.61 -26.25 -1.01
CA PRO A 196 12.22 -25.08 -0.38
C PRO A 196 13.75 -25.08 -0.42
N VAL A 197 14.33 -23.89 -0.55
CA VAL A 197 15.78 -23.68 -0.45
C VAL A 197 16.29 -23.98 0.96
N GLU A 198 17.58 -24.26 1.11
CA GLU A 198 18.18 -24.56 2.40
C GLU A 198 17.98 -23.40 3.40
N GLY A 199 17.37 -23.70 4.55
CA GLY A 199 17.06 -22.74 5.60
C GLY A 199 15.97 -21.72 5.25
N GLY A 200 15.34 -21.83 4.06
CA GLY A 200 14.21 -20.99 3.64
C GLY A 200 12.90 -21.78 3.58
N SER A 201 11.80 -21.06 3.32
CA SER A 201 10.44 -21.63 3.29
C SER A 201 9.83 -21.66 1.89
N VAL A 202 10.55 -21.20 0.86
CA VAL A 202 10.09 -21.18 -0.54
C VAL A 202 11.11 -21.79 -1.48
N GLY A 203 10.65 -22.29 -2.64
CA GLY A 203 11.52 -22.85 -3.67
C GLY A 203 12.35 -21.80 -4.43
N PRO A 204 13.35 -22.24 -5.22
CA PRO A 204 14.29 -21.36 -5.92
C PRO A 204 13.66 -20.25 -6.78
N LEU A 205 12.56 -20.53 -7.48
CA LEU A 205 11.87 -19.56 -8.34
C LEU A 205 11.29 -18.41 -7.52
N LEU A 206 10.51 -18.73 -6.48
CA LEU A 206 9.90 -17.73 -5.60
C LEU A 206 10.96 -17.01 -4.78
N ALA A 207 12.01 -17.72 -4.33
CA ALA A 207 13.15 -17.12 -3.66
C ALA A 207 13.88 -16.09 -4.54
N CYS A 208 14.03 -16.37 -5.84
CA CYS A 208 14.61 -15.45 -6.81
C CYS A 208 13.73 -14.21 -7.03
N ILE A 209 12.42 -14.41 -7.22
CA ILE A 209 11.46 -13.31 -7.40
C ILE A 209 11.43 -12.40 -6.16
N ALA A 210 11.34 -12.99 -4.97
CA ALA A 210 11.32 -12.25 -3.71
C ALA A 210 12.67 -11.57 -3.45
N GLY A 211 13.79 -12.29 -3.53
CA GLY A 211 15.12 -11.76 -3.30
C GLY A 211 15.45 -10.54 -4.17
N ARG A 212 15.13 -10.61 -5.47
CA ARG A 212 15.31 -9.46 -6.38
C ARG A 212 14.39 -8.30 -6.07
N GLN A 213 13.14 -8.54 -5.66
CA GLN A 213 12.22 -7.46 -5.31
C GLN A 213 12.66 -6.76 -4.02
N PHE A 214 12.94 -7.51 -2.96
CA PHE A 214 13.38 -6.95 -1.68
C PHE A 214 14.74 -6.25 -1.80
N GLN A 215 15.65 -6.77 -2.63
CA GLN A 215 16.89 -6.05 -2.94
C GLN A 215 16.61 -4.68 -3.56
N ALA A 216 15.71 -4.61 -4.54
CA ALA A 216 15.35 -3.36 -5.19
C ALA A 216 14.65 -2.38 -4.24
N LEU A 217 13.78 -2.90 -3.35
CA LEU A 217 13.10 -2.10 -2.33
C LEU A 217 14.08 -1.54 -1.29
N LYS A 218 15.09 -2.31 -0.87
CA LYS A 218 16.11 -1.84 0.08
C LYS A 218 17.04 -0.81 -0.53
N MET A 219 17.66 -1.14 -1.67
CA MET A 219 18.75 -0.36 -2.24
C MET A 219 18.26 0.83 -3.06
N GLY A 220 17.07 0.72 -3.65
CA GLY A 220 16.41 1.77 -4.42
C GLY A 220 15.45 2.64 -3.60
N ASP A 221 15.38 2.47 -2.27
CA ASP A 221 14.64 3.37 -1.39
C ASP A 221 15.57 4.44 -0.81
N ARG A 222 15.35 5.68 -1.22
CA ARG A 222 16.08 6.85 -0.69
C ARG A 222 15.88 7.03 0.81
N PHE A 223 14.75 6.55 1.35
CA PHE A 223 14.38 6.63 2.76
C PHE A 223 14.60 5.31 3.53
N TRP A 224 15.36 4.35 2.96
CA TRP A 224 15.80 3.17 3.72
C TRP A 224 16.46 3.61 5.03
N TYR A 225 16.01 3.04 6.15
CA TYR A 225 16.32 3.58 7.48
C TYR A 225 17.83 3.65 7.81
N GLU A 226 18.66 2.80 7.19
CA GLU A 226 20.11 2.78 7.41
C GLU A 226 20.90 3.74 6.50
N ASN A 227 20.26 4.41 5.54
CA ASN A 227 20.98 5.26 4.60
C ASN A 227 21.61 6.47 5.29
N ALA A 228 22.86 6.77 4.93
CA ALA A 228 23.48 8.06 5.22
C ALA A 228 22.90 9.16 4.31
N GLY A 229 22.95 10.41 4.75
CA GLY A 229 22.55 11.58 3.97
C GLY A 229 21.58 12.51 4.70
N GLU A 230 20.83 13.30 3.93
CA GLU A 230 19.94 14.36 4.46
C GLU A 230 18.86 13.82 5.41
N ASN A 231 18.37 12.59 5.18
CA ASN A 231 17.33 11.94 5.97
C ASN A 231 17.87 10.80 6.83
N GLN A 232 19.15 10.86 7.24
CA GLN A 232 19.72 9.80 8.08
C GLN A 232 19.16 9.86 9.50
N LEU A 233 18.97 8.69 10.11
CA LEU A 233 18.72 8.57 11.55
C LEU A 233 20.04 8.78 12.31
N SER A 234 19.97 9.20 13.57
CA SER A 234 21.16 9.24 14.42
C SER A 234 21.68 7.83 14.71
N ILE A 235 22.96 7.70 15.06
CA ILE A 235 23.52 6.38 15.37
C ILE A 235 22.85 5.73 16.58
N ASP A 236 22.47 6.53 17.57
CA ASP A 236 21.74 6.05 18.75
C ASP A 236 20.34 5.55 18.37
N CYS A 237 19.66 6.26 17.47
CA CYS A 237 18.37 5.83 16.94
C CYS A 237 18.50 4.54 16.12
N LEU A 238 19.54 4.40 15.29
CA LEU A 238 19.82 3.16 14.56
C LEU A 238 20.10 2.00 15.51
N ASN A 239 20.86 2.23 16.58
CA ASN A 239 21.13 1.22 17.58
C ASN A 239 19.86 0.82 18.36
N ALA A 240 18.92 1.75 18.58
CA ALA A 240 17.61 1.42 19.12
C ALA A 240 16.80 0.55 18.15
N ILE A 241 16.70 0.94 16.87
CA ILE A 241 16.00 0.17 15.83
C ILE A 241 16.59 -1.24 15.67
N ARG A 242 17.93 -1.38 15.73
CA ARG A 242 18.62 -2.69 15.66
C ARG A 242 18.27 -3.66 16.79
N ASN A 243 17.72 -3.15 17.90
CA ASN A 243 17.26 -3.96 19.02
C ASN A 243 15.76 -4.22 18.98
N VAL A 244 15.04 -3.71 17.98
CA VAL A 244 13.60 -3.95 17.80
C VAL A 244 13.39 -5.35 17.21
N SER A 245 12.43 -6.07 17.77
CA SER A 245 11.92 -7.32 17.22
C SER A 245 10.41 -7.30 17.15
N MET A 246 9.82 -8.14 16.30
CA MET A 246 8.38 -8.30 16.23
C MET A 246 7.80 -8.71 17.60
N SER A 247 8.51 -9.57 18.33
CA SER A 247 8.13 -9.96 19.69
C SER A 247 8.09 -8.78 20.65
N ARG A 248 9.07 -7.88 20.57
CA ARG A 248 9.10 -6.65 21.37
C ARG A 248 7.93 -5.74 21.03
N LEU A 249 7.66 -5.53 19.74
CA LEU A 249 6.52 -4.73 19.28
C LEU A 249 5.20 -5.28 19.79
N ILE A 250 5.03 -6.62 19.78
CA ILE A 250 3.85 -7.28 20.35
C ILE A 250 3.74 -6.99 21.86
N CYS A 251 4.80 -7.21 22.64
CA CYS A 251 4.77 -6.96 24.08
C CYS A 251 4.49 -5.50 24.44
N ASP A 252 5.08 -4.53 23.74
CA ASP A 252 4.92 -3.11 24.05
C ASP A 252 3.49 -2.58 23.74
N ASN A 253 2.73 -3.29 22.90
CA ASN A 253 1.44 -2.82 22.38
C ASN A 253 0.26 -3.77 22.69
N THR A 254 0.50 -4.81 23.49
CA THR A 254 -0.51 -5.78 23.92
C THR A 254 -0.33 -6.11 25.41
N ASN A 255 -1.22 -6.91 25.97
CA ASN A 255 -1.10 -7.38 27.35
C ASN A 255 -0.29 -8.70 27.47
N ILE A 256 0.40 -9.11 26.41
CA ILE A 256 1.25 -10.31 26.40
C ILE A 256 2.54 -10.03 27.19
N GLN A 257 2.80 -10.87 28.19
CA GLN A 257 3.98 -10.73 29.07
C GLN A 257 5.14 -11.64 28.69
N GLN A 258 4.86 -12.74 28.00
CA GLN A 258 5.85 -13.74 27.59
C GLN A 258 5.56 -14.20 26.16
N ILE A 259 6.62 -14.18 25.35
CA ILE A 259 6.61 -14.53 23.92
C ILE A 259 8.02 -15.04 23.58
N GLN A 260 8.16 -15.86 22.54
CA GLN A 260 9.46 -16.27 22.03
C GLN A 260 10.29 -15.07 21.54
N GLY A 261 11.62 -15.21 21.53
CA GLY A 261 12.52 -14.12 21.14
C GLY A 261 12.33 -13.62 19.70
N ASN A 262 12.07 -14.55 18.76
CA ASN A 262 11.75 -14.23 17.37
C ASN A 262 10.34 -14.78 17.04
N ALA A 263 9.39 -13.88 16.75
CA ALA A 263 7.99 -14.22 16.54
C ALA A 263 7.73 -15.03 15.25
N PHE A 264 8.70 -15.14 14.34
CA PHE A 264 8.58 -15.89 13.09
C PHE A 264 9.10 -17.33 13.19
N ILE A 265 9.65 -17.74 14.34
CA ILE A 265 10.20 -19.07 14.59
C ILE A 265 9.44 -19.75 15.74
N ALA A 266 9.29 -21.07 15.66
CA ALA A 266 8.67 -21.86 16.72
C ALA A 266 9.43 -21.70 18.05
N ALA A 267 8.69 -21.62 19.15
CA ALA A 267 9.28 -21.49 20.49
C ALA A 267 10.19 -22.68 20.89
N SER A 268 10.02 -23.85 20.28
CA SER A 268 10.90 -25.02 20.51
C SER A 268 12.26 -24.93 19.82
N ASP A 269 12.36 -24.12 18.76
CA ASP A 269 13.54 -24.03 17.90
C ASP A 269 14.40 -22.81 18.27
N ALA A 270 13.84 -21.88 19.03
CA ALA A 270 14.57 -20.85 19.72
C ALA A 270 15.30 -21.46 20.93
N ALA A 271 16.61 -21.64 20.82
CA ALA A 271 17.46 -21.90 21.99
C ALA A 271 17.10 -20.86 23.07
N SER A 272 16.70 -21.36 24.24
CA SER A 272 16.20 -20.61 25.39
C SER A 272 16.95 -19.29 25.63
N SER A 273 16.42 -18.19 25.11
CA SER A 273 16.82 -16.85 25.54
C SER A 273 15.64 -16.26 26.31
N SER A 274 15.77 -16.27 27.64
CA SER A 274 14.91 -15.51 28.52
C SER A 274 15.07 -14.03 28.17
N THR A 275 14.06 -13.41 27.56
CA THR A 275 14.01 -11.97 27.42
C THR A 275 13.81 -11.37 28.81
N SER A 276 14.89 -10.89 29.43
CA SER A 276 14.79 -10.03 30.60
C SER A 276 14.06 -8.74 30.22
N LEU A 277 13.14 -8.31 31.07
CA LEU A 277 12.52 -6.99 31.04
C LEU A 277 13.62 -5.91 30.95
N PHE A 278 13.76 -5.26 29.79
CA PHE A 278 14.71 -4.17 29.58
C PHE A 278 14.01 -2.81 29.72
N SER A 279 14.61 -1.96 30.56
CA SER A 279 14.19 -0.60 30.90
C SER A 279 13.98 0.33 29.69
N PRO A 280 13.15 1.37 29.84
CA PRO A 280 12.90 2.35 28.80
C PRO A 280 14.18 3.12 28.43
N VAL A 281 14.51 3.16 27.14
CA VAL A 281 15.61 3.99 26.61
C VAL A 281 15.11 5.43 26.54
N ASN A 282 15.50 6.23 27.53
CA ASN A 282 15.30 7.67 27.54
C ASN A 282 16.36 8.34 26.66
N SER A 283 16.02 8.70 25.43
CA SER A 283 16.44 9.90 24.66
C SER A 283 16.56 9.60 23.16
N PHE A 284 15.61 10.13 22.38
CA PHE A 284 15.68 10.23 20.92
C PHE A 284 15.81 11.71 20.56
N TYR A 285 16.89 12.12 19.91
CA TYR A 285 17.01 13.43 19.25
C TYR A 285 16.87 13.20 17.75
N ILE A 286 15.86 13.80 17.11
CA ILE A 286 15.68 13.75 15.66
C ILE A 286 15.49 15.17 15.11
N ALA A 287 16.14 15.48 13.99
CA ALA A 287 16.00 16.76 13.28
C ALA A 287 14.98 16.62 12.14
N PRO A 288 14.07 17.60 11.93
CA PRO A 288 12.95 17.45 11.00
C PRO A 288 13.34 17.80 9.56
N SER A 289 12.98 16.95 8.59
CA SER A 289 12.76 17.38 7.19
C SER A 289 11.88 16.39 6.42
N SER A 290 10.76 16.85 5.82
CA SER A 290 9.92 16.05 4.92
C SER A 290 9.43 16.86 3.71
N PRO A 291 9.51 16.32 2.47
CA PRO A 291 9.03 16.96 1.24
C PRO A 291 7.57 16.60 0.84
N PHE A 292 6.86 15.74 1.57
CA PHE A 292 5.48 15.30 1.26
C PHE A 292 4.47 15.87 2.27
N ASN A 293 3.35 16.42 1.80
CA ASN A 293 2.32 16.99 2.67
C ASN A 293 0.99 16.22 2.56
N TYR A 294 0.58 15.57 3.65
CA TYR A 294 -0.71 14.88 3.78
C TYR A 294 -1.60 15.71 4.71
N ILE A 295 -2.64 16.35 4.17
CA ILE A 295 -3.44 17.31 4.93
C ILE A 295 -4.83 16.73 5.21
N TYR A 296 -5.09 16.44 6.48
CA TYR A 296 -6.38 15.91 6.98
C TYR A 296 -6.97 16.84 8.06
N PRO A 297 -7.61 17.95 7.68
CA PRO A 297 -8.13 18.90 8.66
C PRO A 297 -9.58 18.59 9.03
N SER A 298 -9.85 18.50 10.33
CA SER A 298 -11.15 18.23 10.95
C SER A 298 -11.77 19.49 11.58
N SER A 299 -11.80 20.61 10.83
CA SER A 299 -12.47 21.86 11.24
C SER A 299 -13.74 22.12 10.43
N PRO A 300 -14.79 22.78 10.98
CA PRO A 300 -16.01 23.11 10.25
C PRO A 300 -15.81 23.99 9.00
N PHE A 301 -14.69 24.72 8.94
CA PHE A 301 -14.22 25.46 7.76
C PHE A 301 -12.74 25.15 7.54
N ASN A 302 -12.39 24.63 6.37
CA ASN A 302 -11.02 24.28 6.01
C ASN A 302 -10.50 25.20 4.89
N TYR A 303 -9.42 25.95 5.18
CA TYR A 303 -8.63 26.69 4.19
C TYR A 303 -7.28 25.99 4.01
N ILE A 304 -7.02 25.43 2.82
CA ILE A 304 -5.87 24.56 2.60
C ILE A 304 -5.05 25.07 1.39
N ALA A 305 -3.82 25.54 1.65
CA ALA A 305 -2.91 26.12 0.65
C ALA A 305 -1.43 25.70 0.83
N PRO A 306 -1.05 24.42 0.59
CA PRO A 306 0.32 23.95 0.78
C PRO A 306 1.24 24.12 -0.43
N SER A 307 2.54 24.20 -0.15
CA SER A 307 3.65 24.33 -1.12
C SER A 307 4.61 23.13 -1.07
N SER A 308 4.11 21.90 -1.27
CA SER A 308 4.90 20.67 -1.45
C SER A 308 4.79 20.15 -2.89
N PRO A 309 5.81 19.47 -3.45
CA PRO A 309 5.78 18.93 -4.82
C PRO A 309 4.68 17.88 -5.08
N PHE A 310 4.16 17.20 -4.05
CA PHE A 310 3.06 16.24 -4.17
C PHE A 310 2.09 16.39 -2.99
N ASN A 311 0.82 16.70 -3.27
CA ASN A 311 -0.21 16.87 -2.25
C ASN A 311 -1.36 15.86 -2.43
N TYR A 312 -1.77 15.21 -1.33
CA TYR A 312 -2.93 14.32 -1.27
C TYR A 312 -3.94 14.86 -0.26
N PHE A 313 -5.16 15.17 -0.71
CA PHE A 313 -6.20 15.81 0.11
C PHE A 313 -7.43 14.93 0.28
N VAL A 314 -7.83 14.68 1.53
CA VAL A 314 -9.10 14.02 1.90
C VAL A 314 -9.84 14.80 2.99
N PRO A 315 -10.31 16.03 2.73
CA PRO A 315 -11.00 16.83 3.75
C PRO A 315 -12.46 16.42 3.90
N SER A 316 -12.94 16.36 5.15
CA SER A 316 -14.28 15.89 5.55
C SER A 316 -15.18 16.96 6.19
N ALA A 317 -14.88 18.25 5.99
CA ALA A 317 -15.61 19.36 6.60
C ALA A 317 -16.86 19.83 5.83
N PRO A 318 -17.82 20.56 6.44
CA PRO A 318 -19.00 21.11 5.76
C PRO A 318 -18.70 22.02 4.55
N PHE A 319 -17.62 22.80 4.62
CA PHE A 319 -17.15 23.72 3.57
C PHE A 319 -15.63 23.59 3.38
N ASN A 320 -15.20 23.25 2.16
CA ASN A 320 -13.78 23.15 1.80
C ASN A 320 -13.40 24.20 0.74
N TYR A 321 -12.35 24.98 1.03
CA TYR A 321 -11.69 25.86 0.08
C TYR A 321 -10.24 25.37 -0.15
N ILE A 322 -9.98 24.80 -1.33
CA ILE A 322 -8.72 24.11 -1.64
C ILE A 322 -8.04 24.81 -2.83
N THR A 323 -6.88 25.43 -2.58
CA THR A 323 -6.08 26.14 -3.62
C THR A 323 -4.62 25.70 -3.60
N PRO A 324 -4.30 24.50 -4.11
CA PRO A 324 -2.95 23.95 -4.06
C PRO A 324 -2.09 24.44 -5.24
N SER A 325 -0.81 24.72 -4.97
CA SER A 325 0.18 25.18 -5.97
C SER A 325 1.36 24.19 -6.09
N SER A 326 1.10 22.97 -6.57
CA SER A 326 2.11 21.91 -6.76
C SER A 326 2.11 21.31 -8.17
N PRO A 327 3.14 20.57 -8.60
CA PRO A 327 3.19 19.88 -9.90
C PRO A 327 2.09 18.82 -10.14
N PHE A 328 1.65 18.11 -9.09
CA PHE A 328 0.62 17.07 -9.15
C PHE A 328 -0.34 17.19 -7.95
N ASN A 329 -1.65 17.15 -8.20
CA ASN A 329 -2.69 17.10 -7.16
C ASN A 329 -3.65 15.93 -7.36
N TYR A 330 -3.94 15.22 -6.27
CA TYR A 330 -5.06 14.28 -6.17
C TYR A 330 -6.05 14.79 -5.11
N ILE A 331 -7.30 15.05 -5.52
CA ILE A 331 -8.34 15.62 -4.66
C ILE A 331 -9.57 14.71 -4.64
N ALA A 332 -9.83 14.07 -3.50
CA ALA A 332 -11.04 13.29 -3.23
C ALA A 332 -11.73 13.88 -1.99
N SER A 333 -12.78 14.68 -2.20
CA SER A 333 -13.50 15.37 -1.11
C SER A 333 -14.96 14.92 -1.03
N SER A 334 -15.43 14.67 0.19
CA SER A 334 -16.78 14.17 0.50
C SER A 334 -17.59 15.18 1.33
N SER A 335 -17.59 16.44 0.92
CA SER A 335 -18.16 17.57 1.68
C SER A 335 -19.37 18.22 1.00
N PRO A 336 -20.36 18.76 1.73
CA PRO A 336 -21.60 19.34 1.19
C PRO A 336 -21.40 20.40 0.10
N PHE A 337 -20.36 21.23 0.22
CA PHE A 337 -19.99 22.27 -0.75
C PHE A 337 -18.48 22.25 -1.00
N ASN A 338 -18.07 22.08 -2.26
CA ASN A 338 -16.67 22.08 -2.68
C ASN A 338 -16.39 23.24 -3.65
N TYR A 339 -15.36 24.04 -3.33
CA TYR A 339 -14.75 25.00 -4.24
C TYR A 339 -13.29 24.60 -4.50
N ILE A 340 -12.98 24.23 -5.75
CA ILE A 340 -11.64 23.75 -6.15
C ILE A 340 -11.10 24.65 -7.28
N ALA A 341 -10.04 25.39 -6.98
CA ALA A 341 -9.28 26.19 -7.94
C ALA A 341 -7.80 25.78 -7.84
N SER A 342 -7.31 25.01 -8.80
CA SER A 342 -5.95 24.47 -8.83
C SER A 342 -5.22 24.90 -10.09
N SER A 343 -3.97 25.35 -9.94
CA SER A 343 -3.09 25.86 -11.01
C SER A 343 -1.88 24.93 -11.24
N SER A 344 -2.14 23.65 -11.43
CA SER A 344 -1.13 22.59 -11.49
C SER A 344 -1.07 21.89 -12.85
N PRO A 345 0.08 21.40 -13.34
CA PRO A 345 0.21 20.73 -14.64
C PRO A 345 -0.76 19.55 -14.87
N PHE A 346 -0.99 18.72 -13.84
CA PHE A 346 -1.88 17.56 -13.90
C PHE A 346 -2.81 17.53 -12.68
N ASN A 347 -4.13 17.44 -12.93
CA ASN A 347 -5.16 17.36 -11.90
C ASN A 347 -6.07 16.14 -12.09
N TYR A 348 -6.23 15.34 -11.02
CA TYR A 348 -7.26 14.30 -10.91
C TYR A 348 -8.25 14.67 -9.79
N VAL A 349 -9.52 14.88 -10.14
CA VAL A 349 -10.55 15.42 -9.25
C VAL A 349 -11.80 14.52 -9.27
N ALA A 350 -12.12 13.90 -8.14
CA ALA A 350 -13.25 12.97 -8.00
C ALA A 350 -14.04 13.16 -6.66
N PRO A 351 -14.79 14.27 -6.48
CA PRO A 351 -15.55 14.52 -5.27
C PRO A 351 -16.98 13.96 -5.33
N SER A 352 -17.52 13.60 -4.16
CA SER A 352 -18.89 13.17 -3.93
C SER A 352 -19.63 14.17 -3.02
N SER A 353 -20.26 15.18 -3.62
CA SER A 353 -21.01 16.23 -2.89
C SER A 353 -22.35 16.58 -3.53
N PRO A 354 -23.27 17.28 -2.84
CA PRO A 354 -24.49 17.87 -3.41
C PRO A 354 -24.28 18.97 -4.47
N PHE A 355 -23.27 19.84 -4.28
CA PHE A 355 -22.97 20.98 -5.15
C PHE A 355 -21.46 21.13 -5.38
N ASN A 356 -21.04 21.18 -6.64
CA ASN A 356 -19.64 21.38 -7.02
C ASN A 356 -19.45 22.57 -7.98
N TYR A 357 -18.43 23.40 -7.69
CA TYR A 357 -17.92 24.42 -8.61
C TYR A 357 -16.46 24.15 -8.96
N PHE A 358 -16.15 23.97 -10.25
CA PHE A 358 -14.82 23.62 -10.74
C PHE A 358 -14.26 24.67 -11.71
N ALA A 359 -13.07 25.22 -11.39
CA ALA A 359 -12.30 26.09 -12.29
C ALA A 359 -10.78 25.77 -12.29
N PRO A 360 -10.36 24.56 -12.71
CA PRO A 360 -8.94 24.21 -12.77
C PRO A 360 -8.24 24.80 -14.01
N SER A 361 -7.04 25.36 -13.81
CA SER A 361 -6.19 25.95 -14.85
C SER A 361 -4.89 25.13 -15.01
N ALA A 362 -5.00 23.93 -15.59
CA ALA A 362 -3.93 22.94 -15.75
C ALA A 362 -3.51 22.70 -17.21
N SER A 363 -2.51 21.85 -17.46
CA SER A 363 -2.13 21.41 -18.82
C SER A 363 -3.00 20.25 -19.33
N LEU A 364 -3.45 19.38 -18.42
CA LEU A 364 -4.36 18.26 -18.69
C LEU A 364 -5.28 18.02 -17.49
N ASN A 365 -6.59 17.99 -17.73
CA ASN A 365 -7.63 17.78 -16.70
C ASN A 365 -8.40 16.47 -16.91
N TYR A 366 -8.52 15.64 -15.87
CA TYR A 366 -9.49 14.55 -15.79
C TYR A 366 -10.51 14.84 -14.68
N ILE A 367 -11.79 15.02 -15.05
CA ILE A 367 -12.85 15.47 -14.13
C ILE A 367 -13.99 14.45 -14.15
N ALA A 368 -14.26 13.81 -13.01
CA ALA A 368 -15.30 12.77 -12.88
C ALA A 368 -16.22 12.96 -11.64
N PRO A 369 -17.12 13.96 -11.64
CA PRO A 369 -17.97 14.26 -10.49
C PRO A 369 -19.25 13.42 -10.47
N SER A 370 -19.69 13.04 -9.26
CA SER A 370 -20.88 12.23 -8.99
C SER A 370 -21.94 12.94 -8.13
N SER A 371 -22.23 14.23 -8.42
CA SER A 371 -23.16 15.08 -7.65
C SER A 371 -24.54 15.29 -8.31
N PRO A 372 -25.55 15.84 -7.60
CA PRO A 372 -26.81 16.32 -8.17
C PRO A 372 -26.67 17.47 -9.18
N PHE A 373 -25.80 18.45 -8.89
CA PHE A 373 -25.56 19.64 -9.72
C PHE A 373 -24.05 19.90 -9.90
N ASN A 374 -23.62 20.13 -11.14
CA ASN A 374 -22.24 20.50 -11.47
C ASN A 374 -22.14 21.79 -12.28
N TYR A 375 -21.24 22.68 -11.87
CA TYR A 375 -20.72 23.77 -12.70
C TYR A 375 -19.24 23.51 -13.03
N ILE A 376 -18.91 23.31 -14.31
CA ILE A 376 -17.57 22.89 -14.78
C ILE A 376 -17.04 23.91 -15.79
N ALA A 377 -16.01 24.69 -15.43
CA ALA A 377 -15.40 25.71 -16.29
C ALA A 377 -13.85 25.60 -16.34
N PRO A 378 -13.28 24.55 -16.97
CA PRO A 378 -11.84 24.36 -17.03
C PRO A 378 -11.18 25.22 -18.12
N SER A 379 -9.97 25.70 -17.84
CA SER A 379 -9.16 26.52 -18.74
C SER A 379 -7.80 25.86 -19.05
N SER A 380 -7.83 24.66 -19.62
CA SER A 380 -6.66 23.80 -19.94
C SER A 380 -6.58 23.47 -21.44
N PRO A 381 -5.40 23.22 -22.05
CA PRO A 381 -5.26 22.76 -23.45
C PRO A 381 -6.02 21.49 -23.80
N PHE A 382 -6.15 20.54 -22.85
CA PHE A 382 -6.87 19.28 -23.03
C PHE A 382 -7.75 18.98 -21.81
N ASN A 383 -9.04 18.70 -22.06
CA ASN A 383 -10.01 18.33 -21.01
C ASN A 383 -10.70 17.00 -21.33
N TYR A 384 -10.73 16.09 -20.35
CA TYR A 384 -11.60 14.90 -20.34
C TYR A 384 -12.61 15.02 -19.20
N ILE A 385 -13.90 15.03 -19.54
CA ILE A 385 -15.01 15.24 -18.58
C ILE A 385 -15.99 14.06 -18.67
N ALA A 386 -16.15 13.32 -17.57
CA ALA A 386 -17.10 12.21 -17.45
C ALA A 386 -17.99 12.41 -16.21
N SER A 387 -19.19 12.96 -16.38
CA SER A 387 -20.10 13.28 -15.28
C SER A 387 -21.37 12.42 -15.31
N SER A 388 -21.77 11.90 -14.14
CA SER A 388 -22.99 11.09 -13.94
C SER A 388 -24.15 11.86 -13.29
N SER A 389 -24.14 13.19 -13.38
CA SER A 389 -25.04 14.07 -12.62
C SER A 389 -26.36 14.39 -13.32
N PRO A 390 -27.49 14.58 -12.60
CA PRO A 390 -28.79 14.95 -13.17
C PRO A 390 -28.85 16.28 -13.94
N PHE A 391 -28.02 17.26 -13.57
CA PHE A 391 -27.91 18.56 -14.23
C PHE A 391 -26.44 18.98 -14.37
N ASN A 392 -26.02 19.26 -15.60
CA ASN A 392 -24.67 19.72 -15.91
C ASN A 392 -24.66 21.09 -16.60
N TYR A 393 -23.83 22.00 -16.10
CA TYR A 393 -23.49 23.26 -16.77
C TYR A 393 -21.99 23.29 -17.08
N ILE A 394 -21.63 23.15 -18.37
CA ILE A 394 -20.24 22.90 -18.82
C ILE A 394 -19.80 24.02 -19.77
N VAL A 395 -18.77 24.77 -19.37
CA VAL A 395 -18.24 25.96 -20.08
C VAL A 395 -16.71 25.86 -20.25
N PRO A 396 -16.21 24.99 -21.13
CA PRO A 396 -14.78 24.80 -21.31
C PRO A 396 -14.21 25.91 -22.22
N SER A 397 -13.06 26.46 -21.82
CA SER A 397 -12.30 27.44 -22.59
C SER A 397 -10.95 26.85 -23.01
N SER A 398 -10.96 25.95 -24.00
CA SER A 398 -9.83 25.08 -24.37
C SER A 398 -9.82 24.76 -25.87
N PRO A 399 -8.68 24.53 -26.54
CA PRO A 399 -8.63 24.10 -27.94
C PRO A 399 -9.15 22.68 -28.23
N PHE A 400 -9.14 21.74 -27.26
CA PHE A 400 -9.64 20.38 -27.46
C PHE A 400 -10.39 19.85 -26.22
N ASN A 401 -11.66 19.48 -26.39
CA ASN A 401 -12.51 18.94 -25.32
C ASN A 401 -13.11 17.58 -25.70
N TYR A 402 -13.00 16.60 -24.80
CA TYR A 402 -13.78 15.36 -24.84
C TYR A 402 -14.74 15.29 -23.65
N VAL A 403 -16.05 15.24 -23.94
CA VAL A 403 -17.11 15.34 -22.93
C VAL A 403 -18.10 14.18 -23.08
N ALA A 404 -18.26 13.38 -22.02
CA ALA A 404 -19.13 12.21 -21.97
C ALA A 404 -20.08 12.22 -20.75
N PRO A 405 -21.13 13.05 -20.75
CA PRO A 405 -22.08 13.13 -19.64
C PRO A 405 -23.24 12.14 -19.84
N SER A 406 -23.60 11.42 -18.77
CA SER A 406 -24.74 10.49 -18.74
C SER A 406 -26.03 11.10 -18.15
N SER A 407 -26.16 12.42 -18.23
CA SER A 407 -27.22 13.23 -17.61
C SER A 407 -28.50 13.42 -18.43
N PRO A 408 -29.70 13.56 -17.82
CA PRO A 408 -30.94 13.95 -18.51
C PRO A 408 -30.98 15.38 -19.07
N PHE A 409 -30.25 16.33 -18.46
CA PHE A 409 -30.25 17.75 -18.85
C PHE A 409 -28.82 18.31 -18.86
N ASN A 410 -28.35 18.73 -20.04
CA ASN A 410 -27.03 19.36 -20.18
C ASN A 410 -27.13 20.75 -20.83
N TYR A 411 -26.41 21.71 -20.27
CA TYR A 411 -26.15 23.01 -20.89
C TYR A 411 -24.66 23.13 -21.24
N PHE A 412 -24.36 23.42 -22.51
CA PHE A 412 -23.00 23.57 -23.02
C PHE A 412 -22.79 24.96 -23.62
N ALA A 413 -21.72 25.65 -23.22
CA ALA A 413 -21.29 26.92 -23.83
C ALA A 413 -19.78 26.90 -24.12
N PRO A 414 -19.31 26.08 -25.09
CA PRO A 414 -17.89 26.00 -25.41
C PRO A 414 -17.43 27.21 -26.23
N PHE A 415 -16.24 27.71 -25.93
CA PHE A 415 -15.58 28.80 -26.67
C PHE A 415 -14.38 28.29 -27.49
N SER A 416 -14.48 27.05 -28.01
CA SER A 416 -13.37 26.24 -28.53
C SER A 416 -13.45 25.94 -30.03
N PRO A 417 -12.32 25.85 -30.77
CA PRO A 417 -12.33 25.40 -32.15
C PRO A 417 -12.77 23.94 -32.38
N LEU A 418 -12.59 23.01 -31.43
CA LEU A 418 -12.87 21.57 -31.65
C LEU A 418 -13.38 20.84 -30.39
N ASN A 419 -14.62 20.35 -30.44
CA ASN A 419 -15.27 19.62 -29.35
C ASN A 419 -15.76 18.23 -29.80
N ILE A 420 -15.50 17.18 -29.01
CA ILE A 420 -16.08 15.84 -29.17
C ILE A 420 -17.06 15.59 -28.02
N ILE A 421 -18.35 15.43 -28.35
CA ILE A 421 -19.42 15.27 -27.37
C ILE A 421 -20.10 13.91 -27.58
N SER A 422 -20.03 13.05 -26.57
CA SER A 422 -20.66 11.73 -26.53
C SER A 422 -21.72 11.71 -25.42
N SER A 423 -22.94 12.11 -25.75
CA SER A 423 -24.05 12.14 -24.77
C SER A 423 -25.21 11.25 -25.22
N SER A 424 -25.78 10.52 -24.27
CA SER A 424 -27.01 9.74 -24.43
C SER A 424 -28.28 10.51 -23.99
N SER A 425 -28.15 11.82 -23.72
CA SER A 425 -29.19 12.65 -23.10
C SER A 425 -30.33 13.06 -24.05
N PRO A 426 -31.60 13.08 -23.58
CA PRO A 426 -32.75 13.59 -24.34
C PRO A 426 -32.80 15.13 -24.44
N PHE A 427 -32.17 15.89 -23.54
CA PHE A 427 -32.22 17.37 -23.54
C PHE A 427 -30.82 17.99 -23.43
N ASN A 428 -30.33 18.53 -24.55
CA ASN A 428 -29.07 19.27 -24.62
C ASN A 428 -29.32 20.69 -25.15
N TYR A 429 -28.90 21.71 -24.41
CA TYR A 429 -28.85 23.10 -24.88
C TYR A 429 -27.40 23.50 -25.16
N ILE A 430 -27.12 24.07 -26.33
CA ILE A 430 -25.76 24.42 -26.77
C ILE A 430 -25.76 25.88 -27.24
N SER A 431 -25.02 26.76 -26.57
CA SER A 431 -24.78 28.11 -27.09
C SER A 431 -23.54 28.09 -28.00
N SER A 432 -23.75 28.32 -29.30
CA SER A 432 -22.70 28.16 -30.31
C SER A 432 -21.95 29.47 -30.57
N SER A 433 -20.67 29.52 -30.20
CA SER A 433 -19.67 30.44 -30.79
C SER A 433 -18.49 29.69 -31.43
N SER A 434 -18.58 28.35 -31.52
CA SER A 434 -17.47 27.46 -31.90
C SER A 434 -17.64 26.86 -33.31
N PRO A 435 -16.60 26.84 -34.17
CA PRO A 435 -16.70 26.45 -35.58
C PRO A 435 -16.82 24.94 -35.90
N PHE A 436 -16.37 24.02 -35.02
CA PHE A 436 -16.49 22.56 -35.25
C PHE A 436 -16.89 21.79 -33.98
N ASN A 437 -18.03 21.09 -34.03
CA ASN A 437 -18.52 20.16 -32.99
C ASN A 437 -18.78 18.78 -33.59
N LEU A 438 -18.16 17.71 -33.06
CA LEU A 438 -18.38 16.32 -33.47
C LEU A 438 -19.24 15.60 -32.42
N PHE A 439 -20.38 15.04 -32.84
CA PHE A 439 -21.32 14.33 -31.97
C PHE A 439 -21.30 12.82 -32.24
N THR A 440 -21.08 12.02 -31.20
CA THR A 440 -21.23 10.55 -31.28
C THR A 440 -22.44 10.11 -30.45
N ARG A 441 -23.49 9.62 -31.11
CA ARG A 441 -24.63 8.97 -30.43
C ARG A 441 -24.27 7.51 -30.15
N MET A 442 -24.35 7.08 -28.89
CA MET A 442 -24.46 5.65 -28.60
C MET A 442 -25.86 5.18 -29.02
N ASN A 443 -25.95 4.47 -30.14
CA ASN A 443 -27.17 3.77 -30.53
C ASN A 443 -27.54 2.76 -29.44
N ARG A 444 -28.72 2.91 -28.84
CA ARG A 444 -29.39 1.80 -28.16
C ARG A 444 -29.74 0.78 -29.25
N GLY A 445 -29.00 -0.32 -29.30
CA GLY A 445 -29.41 -1.49 -30.06
C GLY A 445 -30.73 -2.02 -29.49
N THR A 446 -31.80 -1.86 -30.25
CA THR A 446 -33.01 -2.68 -30.16
C THR A 446 -32.76 -3.98 -30.91
N VAL A 447 -32.77 -5.11 -30.20
CA VAL A 447 -33.58 -6.31 -30.53
C VAL A 447 -34.02 -6.93 -29.22
#